data_AF-A0A2V8SCP9-F1
#
_entry.id   AF-A0A2V8SCP9-F1
#
_cell.length_a   1.000
_cell.length_b   1.000
_cell.length_c   1.000
_cell.angle_alpha   90.00
_cell.angle_beta   90.00
_cell.angle_gamma   90.00
#
_symmetry.space_group_name_H-M   'P 1'
#
loop_
_entity.id
_entity.type
_entity.pdbx_description
1 polymer ?
#
loop_
_entity_poly.entity_id
_entity_poly.type
_entity_poly.pdbx_seq_one_letter_code
_entity_poly.pdbx_strand_id
1 'polypeptide(L)'
;KGNASILPDVARILKRAHEADAKDYKTTVMAGDAHFLIARNSGDARPLAAARKLYEDALASKPDDAVVRTSLGLTYFYDKPSDPQRAIREYRRALQSDPRQEMALQSLAAALIESGNLDEAEKHLDELEKVNPSNRELPSLRAQLEQKRNAAKEKK
;
A
#
# COMPACT_ATOMS: atom_id res chain seq x y z
N LYS A 1 -13.25 17.27 4.11
CA LYS A 1 -13.46 16.02 4.87
C LYS A 1 -14.62 15.28 4.21
N GLY A 2 -14.32 14.27 3.38
CA GLY A 2 -15.37 13.45 2.77
C GLY A 2 -16.15 12.71 3.85
N ASN A 3 -17.43 12.47 3.60
CA ASN A 3 -18.36 11.93 4.58
C ASN A 3 -18.03 10.45 4.86
N ALA A 4 -17.03 10.16 5.69
CA ALA A 4 -16.56 8.80 5.98
C ALA A 4 -17.67 7.87 6.52
N SER A 5 -18.80 8.45 6.96
CA SER A 5 -20.02 7.74 7.34
C SER A 5 -20.67 6.93 6.21
N ILE A 6 -20.45 7.29 4.93
CA ILE A 6 -21.04 6.55 3.79
C ILE A 6 -20.22 5.34 3.36
N LEU A 7 -18.97 5.22 3.82
CA LEU A 7 -18.05 4.18 3.36
C LEU A 7 -18.59 2.75 3.57
N PRO A 8 -19.24 2.41 4.71
CA PRO A 8 -19.82 1.08 4.89
C PRO A 8 -20.91 0.75 3.87
N ASP A 9 -21.77 1.72 3.53
CA ASP A 9 -22.81 1.53 2.53
C ASP A 9 -22.23 1.40 1.12
N VAL A 10 -21.22 2.20 0.79
CA VAL A 10 -20.49 2.10 -0.49
C VAL A 10 -19.83 0.73 -0.60
N ALA A 11 -19.12 0.28 0.44
CA ALA A 11 -18.48 -1.04 0.45
C ALA A 11 -19.50 -2.17 0.26
N ARG A 12 -20.67 -2.08 0.91
CA ARG A 12 -21.75 -3.07 0.79
C ARG A 12 -22.34 -3.10 -0.62
N ILE A 13 -22.57 -1.94 -1.25
CA ILE A 13 -23.11 -1.85 -2.60
C ILE A 13 -22.11 -2.41 -3.61
N LEU A 14 -20.84 -1.99 -3.51
CA LEU A 14 -19.78 -2.45 -4.41
C LEU A 14 -19.53 -3.95 -4.25
N LYS A 15 -19.60 -4.49 -3.03
CA LYS A 15 -19.51 -5.93 -2.80
C LYS A 15 -20.64 -6.69 -3.50
N ARG A 16 -21.89 -6.23 -3.41
CA ARG A 16 -23.01 -6.86 -4.12
C ARG A 16 -22.87 -6.77 -5.64
N ALA A 17 -22.36 -5.64 -6.14
CA ALA A 17 -22.10 -5.48 -7.57
C ALA A 17 -21.00 -6.45 -8.04
N HIS A 18 -19.93 -6.62 -7.26
CA HIS A 18 -18.91 -7.64 -7.51
C HIS A 18 -19.49 -9.07 -7.40
N GLU A 19 -20.38 -9.36 -6.45
CA GLU A 19 -21.04 -10.67 -6.36
C GLU A 19 -21.94 -10.96 -7.58
N ALA A 20 -22.51 -9.92 -8.20
CA ALA A 20 -23.33 -10.05 -9.41
C ALA A 20 -22.49 -10.23 -10.68
N ASP A 21 -21.33 -9.58 -10.77
CA ASP A 21 -20.34 -9.78 -11.83
C ASP A 21 -18.91 -9.72 -11.29
N ALA A 22 -18.42 -10.88 -10.86
CA ALA A 22 -17.10 -11.00 -10.25
C ALA A 22 -15.95 -10.76 -11.25
N LYS A 23 -16.25 -10.69 -12.56
CA LYS A 23 -15.27 -10.43 -13.61
C LYS A 23 -15.07 -8.93 -13.89
N ASP A 24 -15.94 -8.06 -13.37
CA ASP A 24 -15.72 -6.62 -13.51
C ASP A 24 -14.58 -6.15 -12.61
N TYR A 25 -13.40 -6.11 -13.20
CA TYR A 25 -12.16 -5.60 -12.62
C TYR A 25 -12.36 -4.29 -11.85
N LYS A 26 -13.09 -3.33 -12.44
CA LYS A 26 -13.23 -1.99 -11.85
C LYS A 26 -14.05 -2.03 -10.57
N THR A 27 -15.18 -2.72 -10.57
CA THR A 27 -16.01 -2.88 -9.39
C THR A 27 -15.28 -3.64 -8.28
N THR A 28 -14.51 -4.67 -8.64
CA THR A 28 -13.68 -5.42 -7.69
C THR A 28 -12.63 -4.53 -7.00
N VAL A 29 -11.88 -3.73 -7.77
CA VAL A 29 -10.89 -2.79 -7.19
C VAL A 29 -11.56 -1.75 -6.30
N MET A 30 -12.68 -1.15 -6.75
CA MET A 30 -13.42 -0.16 -5.96
C MET A 30 -13.96 -0.75 -4.65
N ALA A 31 -14.43 -2.00 -4.66
CA ALA A 31 -14.85 -2.69 -3.45
C ALA A 31 -13.65 -2.90 -2.49
N GLY A 32 -12.48 -3.26 -3.02
CA GLY A 32 -11.24 -3.37 -2.27
C GLY A 32 -10.85 -2.05 -1.60
N ASP A 33 -10.84 -0.97 -2.38
CA ASP A 33 -10.52 0.39 -1.91
C ASP A 33 -11.48 0.86 -0.82
N ALA A 34 -12.77 0.55 -0.96
CA ALA A 34 -13.76 0.90 0.06
C ALA A 34 -13.43 0.22 1.41
N HIS A 35 -13.11 -1.08 1.41
CA HIS A 35 -12.73 -1.79 2.63
C HIS A 35 -11.40 -1.28 3.19
N PHE A 36 -10.42 -0.98 2.34
CA PHE A 36 -9.15 -0.41 2.76
C PHE A 36 -9.35 0.96 3.44
N LEU A 37 -10.16 1.84 2.87
CA LEU A 37 -10.48 3.13 3.45
C LEU A 37 -11.25 3.01 4.77
N ILE A 38 -12.17 2.04 4.91
CA ILE A 38 -12.83 1.76 6.18
C ILE A 38 -11.79 1.38 7.24
N ALA A 39 -10.86 0.47 6.93
CA ALA A 39 -9.81 0.08 7.87
C ALA A 39 -8.93 1.27 8.29
N ARG A 40 -8.47 2.06 7.32
CA ARG A 40 -7.65 3.26 7.55
C ARG A 40 -8.34 4.31 8.41
N ASN A 41 -9.64 4.53 8.21
CA ASN A 41 -10.39 5.57 8.92
C ASN A 41 -10.87 5.13 10.31
N SER A 42 -11.20 3.85 10.48
CA SER A 42 -11.67 3.31 11.76
C SER A 42 -10.55 2.86 12.69
N GLY A 43 -9.34 2.64 12.17
CA GLY A 43 -8.21 2.07 12.92
C GLY A 43 -8.34 0.55 13.18
N ASP A 44 -9.41 -0.06 12.66
CA ASP A 44 -9.70 -1.48 12.73
C ASP A 44 -9.09 -2.20 11.51
N ALA A 45 -8.25 -3.21 11.75
CA ALA A 45 -7.61 -3.97 10.69
C ALA A 45 -8.52 -5.04 10.05
N ARG A 46 -9.66 -5.40 10.68
CA ARG A 46 -10.56 -6.46 10.19
C ARG A 46 -10.98 -6.29 8.71
N PRO A 47 -11.30 -5.07 8.22
CA PRO A 47 -11.66 -4.89 6.81
C PRO A 47 -10.51 -5.11 5.82
N LEU A 48 -9.24 -5.09 6.26
CA LEU A 48 -8.09 -5.31 5.38
C LEU A 48 -8.08 -6.72 4.78
N ALA A 49 -8.58 -7.72 5.48
CA ALA A 49 -8.70 -9.08 4.94
C ALA A 49 -9.67 -9.14 3.75
N ALA A 50 -10.77 -8.39 3.80
CA ALA A 50 -11.71 -8.28 2.69
C ALA A 50 -11.10 -7.50 1.52
N ALA A 51 -10.43 -6.38 1.80
CA ALA A 51 -9.72 -5.59 0.78
C ALA A 51 -8.68 -6.44 0.05
N ARG A 52 -7.89 -7.21 0.80
CA ARG A 52 -6.85 -8.12 0.28
C ARG A 52 -7.42 -9.13 -0.71
N LYS A 53 -8.49 -9.83 -0.33
CA LYS A 53 -9.13 -10.82 -1.21
C LYS A 53 -9.61 -10.17 -2.52
N LEU A 54 -10.24 -9.00 -2.43
CA LEU A 54 -10.72 -8.28 -3.61
C LEU A 54 -9.56 -7.84 -4.53
N TYR A 55 -8.44 -7.37 -3.96
CA TYR A 55 -7.27 -7.06 -4.76
C TYR A 55 -6.63 -8.31 -5.40
N GLU A 56 -6.59 -9.44 -4.69
CA GLU A 56 -6.13 -10.72 -5.24
C GLU A 56 -7.03 -11.17 -6.41
N ASP A 57 -8.35 -11.05 -6.27
CA ASP A 57 -9.32 -11.36 -7.33
C ASP A 57 -9.16 -10.41 -8.55
N ALA A 58 -8.90 -9.12 -8.32
CA ALA A 58 -8.62 -8.16 -9.38
C ALA A 58 -7.32 -8.50 -10.14
N LEU A 59 -6.26 -8.88 -9.41
CA LEU A 59 -4.97 -9.27 -9.98
C LEU A 59 -5.03 -10.60 -10.73
N ALA A 60 -5.99 -11.48 -10.45
CA ALA A 60 -6.22 -12.67 -11.26
C ALA A 60 -6.60 -12.33 -12.71
N SER A 61 -7.23 -11.18 -12.95
CA SER A 61 -7.58 -10.70 -14.29
C SER A 61 -6.51 -9.78 -14.89
N LYS A 62 -5.86 -8.95 -14.07
CA LYS A 62 -4.77 -8.05 -14.48
C LYS A 62 -3.56 -8.22 -13.57
N PRO A 63 -2.70 -9.21 -13.82
CA PRO A 63 -1.61 -9.54 -12.91
C PRO A 63 -0.56 -8.44 -12.79
N ASP A 64 -0.43 -7.55 -13.76
CA ASP A 64 0.64 -6.53 -13.77
C ASP A 64 0.14 -5.12 -13.40
N ASP A 65 -1.06 -5.00 -12.80
CA ASP A 65 -1.54 -3.70 -12.32
C ASP A 65 -0.73 -3.25 -11.08
N ALA A 66 0.21 -2.34 -11.31
CA ALA A 66 1.09 -1.81 -10.29
C ALA A 66 0.33 -1.08 -9.16
N VAL A 67 -0.79 -0.43 -9.47
CA VAL A 67 -1.57 0.30 -8.47
C VAL A 67 -2.25 -0.69 -7.52
N VAL A 68 -2.90 -1.72 -8.08
CA VAL A 68 -3.58 -2.75 -7.26
C VAL A 68 -2.57 -3.57 -6.46
N ARG A 69 -1.40 -3.90 -7.02
CA ARG A 69 -0.32 -4.54 -6.26
C ARG A 69 0.15 -3.69 -5.09
N THR A 70 0.29 -2.38 -5.27
CA THR A 70 0.61 -1.49 -4.15
C THR A 70 -0.51 -1.46 -3.12
N SER A 71 -1.78 -1.37 -3.52
CA SER A 71 -2.91 -1.44 -2.58
C SER A 71 -2.92 -2.75 -1.80
N LEU A 72 -2.64 -3.88 -2.45
CA LEU A 72 -2.47 -5.18 -1.80
C LEU A 72 -1.34 -5.16 -0.77
N GLY A 73 -0.17 -4.61 -1.12
CA GLY A 73 0.95 -4.44 -0.20
C GLY A 73 0.59 -3.60 1.03
N LEU A 74 -0.17 -2.51 0.84
CA LEU A 74 -0.66 -1.67 1.93
C LEU A 74 -1.57 -2.44 2.89
N THR A 75 -2.35 -3.42 2.40
CA THR A 75 -3.16 -4.27 3.29
C THR A 75 -2.31 -5.13 4.23
N TYR A 76 -1.11 -5.56 3.83
CA TYR A 76 -0.20 -6.32 4.69
C TYR A 76 0.57 -5.40 5.64
N PHE A 77 0.95 -4.21 5.17
CA PHE A 77 1.69 -3.22 5.95
C PHE A 77 0.88 -2.68 7.13
N TYR A 78 -0.41 -2.40 6.91
CA TYR A 78 -1.31 -1.86 7.94
C TYR A 78 -2.09 -2.93 8.73
N ASP A 79 -1.83 -4.21 8.48
CA ASP A 79 -2.48 -5.30 9.22
C ASP A 79 -2.06 -5.32 10.70
N LYS A 80 -2.80 -6.07 11.51
CA LYS A 80 -2.51 -6.27 12.94
C LYS A 80 -2.55 -7.77 13.27
N PRO A 81 -1.38 -8.43 13.48
CA PRO A 81 -0.03 -7.89 13.38
C PRO A 81 0.37 -7.54 11.93
N SER A 82 1.27 -6.58 11.76
CA SER A 82 1.74 -6.19 10.42
C SER A 82 2.67 -7.24 9.82
N ASP A 83 2.65 -7.38 8.50
CA ASP A 83 3.54 -8.25 7.74
C ASP A 83 4.33 -7.44 6.70
N PRO A 84 5.41 -6.75 7.14
CA PRO A 84 6.21 -5.91 6.24
C PRO A 84 6.90 -6.72 5.14
N GLN A 85 7.17 -8.02 5.35
CA GLN A 85 7.79 -8.87 4.34
C GLN A 85 6.86 -9.14 3.17
N ARG A 86 5.58 -9.41 3.42
CA ARG A 86 4.57 -9.51 2.34
C ARG A 86 4.36 -8.18 1.65
N ALA A 87 4.28 -7.08 2.40
CA ALA A 87 4.15 -5.74 1.83
C ALA A 87 5.30 -5.41 0.85
N ILE A 88 6.55 -5.61 1.28
CA ILE A 88 7.75 -5.39 0.45
C ILE A 88 7.70 -6.21 -0.83
N ARG A 89 7.27 -7.48 -0.78
CA ARG A 89 7.18 -8.32 -1.99
C ARG A 89 6.19 -7.75 -3.00
N GLU A 90 5.02 -7.31 -2.55
CA GLU A 90 4.01 -6.74 -3.46
C GLU A 90 4.43 -5.38 -4.01
N TYR A 91 5.09 -4.53 -3.21
CA TYR A 91 5.64 -3.28 -3.73
C TYR A 91 6.75 -3.50 -4.77
N ARG A 92 7.64 -4.47 -4.55
CA ARG A 92 8.65 -4.83 -5.55
C ARG A 92 8.02 -5.31 -6.85
N ARG A 93 6.98 -6.13 -6.78
CA ARG A 93 6.23 -6.57 -7.98
C ARG A 93 5.53 -5.41 -8.68
N ALA A 94 4.96 -4.48 -7.93
CA ALA A 94 4.41 -3.25 -8.49
C ALA A 94 5.47 -2.46 -9.27
N LEU A 95 6.67 -2.32 -8.71
CA LEU A 95 7.80 -1.62 -9.35
C LEU A 95 8.46 -2.40 -10.50
N GLN A 96 8.27 -3.72 -10.57
CA GLN A 96 8.65 -4.51 -11.74
C GLN A 96 7.74 -4.18 -12.93
N SER A 97 6.44 -3.99 -12.68
CA SER A 97 5.47 -3.63 -13.72
C SER A 97 5.53 -2.13 -14.09
N ASP A 98 5.67 -1.25 -13.09
CA ASP A 98 5.85 0.19 -13.28
C ASP A 98 6.93 0.74 -12.34
N PRO A 99 8.17 0.90 -12.82
CA PRO A 99 9.29 1.41 -12.01
C PRO A 99 9.10 2.83 -11.50
N ARG A 100 8.17 3.62 -12.06
CA ARG A 100 7.93 5.02 -11.71
C ARG A 100 6.65 5.20 -10.91
N GLN A 101 6.05 4.12 -10.41
CA GLN A 101 4.85 4.19 -9.60
C GLN A 101 5.17 4.83 -8.23
N GLU A 102 4.80 6.10 -8.09
CA GLU A 102 5.17 6.96 -6.96
C GLU A 102 4.78 6.36 -5.59
N MET A 103 3.55 5.87 -5.46
CA MET A 103 3.04 5.31 -4.21
C MET A 103 3.74 3.99 -3.85
N ALA A 104 4.17 3.20 -4.83
CA ALA A 104 4.94 1.97 -4.62
C ALA A 104 6.35 2.30 -4.12
N LEU A 105 7.03 3.28 -4.73
CA LEU A 105 8.35 3.76 -4.28
C LEU A 105 8.28 4.27 -2.84
N GLN A 106 7.28 5.12 -2.54
CA GLN A 106 7.04 5.65 -1.21
C GLN A 106 6.77 4.55 -0.18
N SER A 107 5.87 3.62 -0.51
CA SER A 107 5.45 2.55 0.42
C SER A 107 6.56 1.52 0.65
N LEU A 108 7.36 1.22 -0.37
CA LEU A 108 8.52 0.35 -0.26
C LEU A 108 9.60 0.97 0.62
N ALA A 109 9.93 2.25 0.39
CA ALA A 109 10.90 2.96 1.22
C ALA A 109 10.48 2.96 2.71
N ALA A 110 9.20 3.26 3.00
CA ALA A 110 8.68 3.21 4.36
C ALA A 110 8.81 1.82 5.00
N ALA A 111 8.44 0.76 4.27
CA ALA A 111 8.55 -0.61 4.77
C ALA A 111 10.02 -1.07 4.97
N LEU A 112 10.94 -0.60 4.12
CA LEU A 112 12.37 -0.88 4.24
C LEU A 112 12.99 -0.16 5.44
N ILE A 113 12.60 1.10 5.72
CA ILE A 113 13.00 1.84 6.91
C ILE A 113 12.56 1.11 8.18
N GLU A 114 11.31 0.64 8.23
CA GLU A 114 10.81 -0.08 9.41
C GLU A 114 11.48 -1.44 9.61
N SER A 115 11.83 -2.12 8.53
CA SER A 115 12.53 -3.41 8.58
C SER A 115 14.06 -3.28 8.74
N GLY A 116 14.60 -2.05 8.81
CA GLY A 116 16.03 -1.78 9.00
C GLY A 116 16.89 -1.94 7.75
N ASN A 117 16.28 -2.11 6.57
CA ASN A 117 16.98 -2.21 5.28
C ASN A 117 17.28 -0.81 4.72
N LEU A 118 18.09 -0.05 5.47
CA LEU A 118 18.24 1.40 5.30
C LEU A 118 18.89 1.78 3.95
N ASP A 119 19.86 1.01 3.46
CA ASP A 119 20.56 1.31 2.21
C ASP A 119 19.68 1.08 0.97
N GLU A 120 18.75 0.12 1.04
CA GLU A 120 17.77 -0.08 -0.04
C GLU A 120 16.65 0.97 0.03
N ALA A 121 16.24 1.37 1.24
CA ALA A 121 15.30 2.46 1.42
C ALA A 121 15.80 3.76 0.78
N GLU A 122 17.08 4.10 0.98
CA GLU A 122 17.70 5.29 0.41
C GLU A 122 17.56 5.34 -1.12
N LYS A 123 17.88 4.22 -1.80
CA LYS A 123 17.76 4.12 -3.27
C LYS A 123 16.33 4.38 -3.74
N HIS A 124 15.33 3.84 -3.05
CA HIS A 124 13.93 4.06 -3.43
C HIS A 124 13.45 5.48 -3.12
N LEU A 125 14.01 6.15 -2.11
CA LEU A 125 13.76 7.57 -1.86
C LEU A 125 14.40 8.45 -2.94
N ASP A 126 15.61 8.11 -3.41
CA ASP A 126 16.25 8.81 -4.54
C ASP A 126 15.41 8.69 -5.82
N GLU A 127 14.88 7.50 -6.11
CA GLU A 127 13.99 7.30 -7.26
C GLU A 127 12.64 8.02 -7.07
N LEU A 128 12.07 8.01 -5.86
CA LEU A 128 10.84 8.76 -5.55
C LEU A 128 11.04 10.26 -5.80
N GLU A 129 12.19 10.80 -5.41
CA GLU A 129 12.54 12.21 -5.62
C GLU A 129 12.67 12.56 -7.10
N LYS A 130 13.24 11.67 -7.92
CA LYS A 130 13.29 11.84 -9.38
C LYS A 130 11.91 11.79 -10.03
N VAL A 131 11.03 10.91 -9.54
CA VAL A 131 9.68 10.73 -10.07
C VAL A 131 8.76 11.88 -9.67
N ASN A 132 8.77 12.26 -8.39
CA ASN A 132 8.01 13.35 -7.84
C ASN A 132 8.83 14.12 -6.78
N PRO A 133 9.55 15.19 -7.19
CA PRO A 133 10.30 16.04 -6.27
C PRO A 133 9.41 16.77 -5.25
N SER A 134 8.11 16.86 -5.51
CA SER A 134 7.12 17.50 -4.64
C SER A 134 6.32 16.49 -3.80
N ASN A 135 6.76 15.23 -3.72
CA ASN A 135 6.11 14.24 -2.88
C ASN A 135 6.15 14.70 -1.41
N ARG A 136 4.97 14.74 -0.78
CA ARG A 136 4.80 15.32 0.57
C ARG A 136 5.41 14.48 1.68
N GLU A 137 5.55 13.17 1.46
CA GLU A 137 6.08 12.22 2.45
C GLU A 137 7.60 12.07 2.33
N LEU A 138 8.21 12.45 1.21
CA LEU A 138 9.64 12.31 1.00
C LEU A 138 10.50 12.93 2.12
N PRO A 139 10.26 14.18 2.59
CA PRO A 139 11.06 14.76 3.67
C PRO A 139 10.94 13.99 4.99
N SER A 140 9.73 13.50 5.32
CA SER A 140 9.50 12.76 6.56
C SER A 140 10.14 11.37 6.52
N LEU A 141 10.14 10.71 5.36
CA LEU A 141 10.79 9.42 5.17
C LEU A 141 12.32 9.53 5.22
N ARG A 142 12.91 10.59 4.63
CA ARG A 142 14.35 10.87 4.76
C ARG A 142 14.77 11.09 6.21
N ALA A 143 13.99 11.88 6.95
CA ALA A 143 14.25 12.11 8.37
C ALA A 143 14.20 10.80 9.19
N GLN A 144 13.21 9.94 8.93
CA GLN A 144 13.10 8.62 9.59
C GLN A 144 14.27 7.69 9.25
N LEU A 145 14.71 7.68 7.98
CA LEU A 145 15.87 6.91 7.53
C LEU A 145 17.14 7.30 8.31
N GLU A 146 17.43 8.60 8.39
CA GLU A 146 18.61 9.10 9.10
C GLU A 146 18.53 8.84 10.61
N GLN A 147 17.35 9.00 11.21
CA GLN A 147 17.14 8.65 12.62
C GLN A 147 17.46 7.17 12.88
N LYS A 148 16.95 6.25 12.05
CA LYS A 148 17.22 4.82 12.18
C LYS A 148 18.70 4.49 11.93
N ARG A 149 19.38 5.18 10.99
CA ARG A 149 20.83 5.03 10.73
C ARG A 149 21.66 5.43 11.94
N ASN A 150 21.36 6.57 12.55
CA ASN A 150 22.08 7.05 13.73
C ASN A 150 21.86 6.12 14.93
N ALA A 151 20.62 5.71 15.18
CA ALA A 151 20.31 4.74 16.23
C ALA A 151 20.99 3.38 16.01
N ALA A 152 21.22 2.95 14.76
CA ALA A 152 21.95 1.73 14.45
C ALA A 152 23.47 1.87 14.67
N LYS A 153 24.03 3.07 14.51
CA LYS A 153 25.44 3.38 14.80
C LYS A 153 25.71 3.43 16.30
N GLU A 154 24.81 4.01 17.09
CA GLU A 154 24.95 4.12 18.55
C GLU A 154 24.85 2.78 19.29
N LYS A 155 24.27 1.76 18.66
CA LYS A 155 24.15 0.40 19.20
C LYS A 155 25.33 -0.51 18.89
N LYS A 156 26.30 -0.04 18.10
CA LYS A 156 27.54 -0.75 17.75
C LYS A 156 28.70 -0.21 18.55
#